data_AF-A0A484Y2V2-F1
#
_entry.id   AF-A0A484Y2V2-F1
#
_cell.length_a   1.000
_cell.length_b   1.000
_cell.length_c   1.000
_cell.angle_alpha   90.00
_cell.angle_beta   90.00
_cell.angle_gamma   90.00
#
_symmetry.space_group_name_H-M   'P 1'
#
loop_
_entity.id
_entity.type
_entity.pdbx_description
1 polymer ?
#
loop_
_entity_poly.entity_id
_entity_poly.type
_entity_poly.pdbx_seq_one_letter_code
_entity_poly.pdbx_strand_id
1 'polypeptide(L)'
;MYLFESLNQLIQNYLPEDQIKRLRQAYLVARDAHEGQTRSSGEPYITHPVAVACILAEMKLDYETLMAALLHDVIEDTPATYQDMEQLFGKSVAELVEGCRNLINSSSAIRKRRRPKTFAR
;
A
#
# COMPACT_ATOMS: atom_id res chain seq x y z
N MET A 1 17.15 7.57 -2.48
CA MET A 1 16.24 6.59 -3.10
C MET A 1 16.62 5.13 -2.86
N TYR A 2 17.52 4.80 -1.91
CA TYR A 2 17.98 3.42 -1.72
C TYR A 2 16.84 2.41 -1.46
N LEU A 3 15.77 2.84 -0.76
CA LEU A 3 14.61 2.00 -0.47
C LEU A 3 13.70 1.72 -1.67
N PHE A 4 13.81 2.46 -2.78
CA PHE A 4 13.02 2.19 -4.00
C PHE A 4 13.77 1.27 -4.98
N GLU A 5 15.08 1.08 -4.80
CA GLU A 5 15.94 0.47 -5.80
C GLU A 5 15.57 -1.00 -6.09
N SER A 6 15.23 -1.76 -5.05
CA SER A 6 14.78 -3.15 -5.18
C SER A 6 13.53 -3.25 -6.07
N LEU A 7 12.55 -2.38 -5.86
CA LEU A 7 11.35 -2.33 -6.68
C LEU A 7 11.68 -1.86 -8.10
N ASN A 8 12.52 -0.83 -8.23
CA ASN A 8 12.93 -0.27 -9.53
C ASN A 8 13.58 -1.33 -10.42
N GLN A 9 14.46 -2.17 -9.88
CA GLN A 9 15.11 -3.25 -10.62
C GLN A 9 14.10 -4.29 -11.14
N LEU A 10 13.06 -4.60 -10.37
CA LEU A 10 12.03 -5.55 -10.79
C LEU A 10 11.17 -4.97 -11.93
N ILE A 11 10.66 -3.75 -11.74
CA ILE A 11 9.69 -3.13 -12.66
C ILE A 11 10.32 -2.71 -14.00
N GLN A 12 11.61 -2.39 -14.02
CA GLN A 12 12.34 -2.07 -15.27
C GLN A 12 12.34 -3.23 -16.28
N ASN A 13 12.15 -4.47 -15.83
CA ASN A 13 12.14 -5.63 -16.72
C ASN A 13 10.85 -5.79 -17.51
N TYR A 14 9.76 -5.10 -17.14
CA TYR A 14 8.45 -5.36 -17.75
C TYR A 14 7.51 -4.16 -17.86
N LEU A 15 7.80 -3.02 -17.22
CA LEU A 15 7.02 -1.79 -17.34
C LEU A 15 7.74 -0.74 -18.20
N PRO A 16 7.00 0.08 -18.97
CA PRO A 16 7.57 1.20 -19.71
C PRO A 16 7.95 2.36 -18.76
N GLU A 17 8.83 3.23 -19.25
CA GLU A 17 9.45 4.29 -18.42
C GLU A 17 8.45 5.29 -17.83
N ASP A 18 7.37 5.61 -18.55
CA ASP A 18 6.30 6.49 -18.08
C ASP A 18 5.57 5.92 -16.85
N GLN A 19 5.31 4.61 -16.84
CA GLN A 19 4.69 3.93 -15.70
C GLN A 19 5.66 3.86 -14.51
N ILE A 20 6.94 3.63 -14.76
CA ILE A 20 7.98 3.66 -13.72
C ILE A 20 8.07 5.05 -13.07
N LYS A 21 7.93 6.13 -13.86
CA LYS A 21 7.87 7.50 -13.33
C LYS A 21 6.68 7.70 -12.40
N ARG A 22 5.50 7.19 -12.76
CA ARG A 22 4.30 7.24 -11.89
C ARG A 22 4.51 6.46 -10.59
N LEU A 23 5.12 5.27 -10.65
CA LEU A 23 5.45 4.47 -9.46
C LEU A 23 6.44 5.18 -8.54
N ARG A 24 7.45 5.83 -9.11
CA ARG A 24 8.41 6.64 -8.34
C ARG A 24 7.72 7.80 -7.64
N GLN A 25 6.74 8.45 -8.29
CA GLN A 25 5.95 9.51 -7.66
C GLN A 25 5.10 8.95 -6.50
N ALA A 26 4.44 7.81 -6.69
CA ALA A 26 3.68 7.14 -5.62
C ALA A 26 4.58 6.78 -4.42
N TYR A 27 5.78 6.25 -4.67
CA TYR A 27 6.77 5.99 -3.63
C TYR A 27 7.15 7.24 -2.84
N LEU A 28 7.38 8.38 -3.51
CA LEU A 28 7.73 9.62 -2.83
C LEU A 28 6.58 10.11 -1.95
N VAL A 29 5.34 10.09 -2.46
CA VAL A 29 4.15 10.46 -1.68
C VAL A 29 3.99 9.56 -0.46
N ALA A 30 4.09 8.24 -0.62
CA ALA A 30 4.00 7.30 0.50
C ALA A 30 5.12 7.53 1.54
N ARG A 31 6.36 7.72 1.07
CA ARG A 31 7.50 7.99 1.95
C ARG A 31 7.28 9.24 2.78
N ASP A 32 6.83 10.32 2.14
CA ASP A 32 6.66 11.62 2.78
C ASP A 32 5.46 11.60 3.74
N ALA A 33 4.38 10.90 3.37
CA ALA A 33 3.22 10.74 4.24
C ALA A 33 3.55 9.95 5.53
N HIS A 34 4.45 8.97 5.44
CA HIS A 34 4.93 8.19 6.58
C HIS A 34 6.24 8.72 7.18
N GLU A 35 6.62 9.96 6.90
CA GLU A 35 7.83 10.56 7.49
C GLU A 35 7.74 10.56 9.02
N GLY A 36 8.84 10.16 9.68
CA GLY A 36 8.89 10.00 11.14
C GLY A 36 8.22 8.73 11.69
N GLN A 37 7.53 7.95 10.87
CA GLN A 37 6.97 6.66 11.27
C GLN A 37 8.00 5.53 11.10
N THR A 38 8.02 4.60 12.07
CA THR A 38 8.91 3.44 12.05
C THR A 38 8.15 2.15 12.30
N ARG A 39 8.60 1.05 11.68
CA ARG A 39 8.13 -0.30 11.99
C ARG A 39 8.59 -0.72 13.39
N SER A 40 8.01 -1.79 13.93
CA SER A 40 8.44 -2.39 15.20
C SER A 40 9.91 -2.84 15.20
N SER A 41 10.52 -3.04 14.02
CA SER A 41 11.93 -3.35 13.83
C SER A 41 12.86 -2.12 13.97
N GLY A 42 12.31 -0.89 14.00
CA GLY A 42 13.06 0.36 13.99
C GLY A 42 13.37 0.92 12.60
N GLU A 43 13.00 0.22 11.52
CA GLU A 43 13.18 0.70 10.15
C GLU A 43 12.11 1.74 9.76
N PRO A 44 12.38 2.64 8.79
CA PRO A 44 11.38 3.55 8.26
C PRO A 44 10.14 2.82 7.76
N TYR A 45 8.93 3.32 8.05
CA TYR A 45 7.68 2.63 7.73
C TYR A 45 7.54 2.29 6.22
N ILE A 46 8.04 3.18 5.35
CA ILE A 46 8.03 3.00 3.89
C ILE A 46 8.66 1.67 3.41
N THR A 47 9.50 1.00 4.22
CA THR A 47 10.02 -0.33 3.88
C THR A 47 8.92 -1.38 3.75
N HIS A 48 7.81 -1.25 4.47
CA HIS A 48 6.66 -2.16 4.39
C HIS A 48 5.92 -2.03 3.05
N PRO A 49 5.40 -0.86 2.63
CA PRO A 49 4.75 -0.72 1.33
C PRO A 49 5.65 -1.10 0.15
N VAL A 50 6.95 -0.79 0.23
CA VAL A 50 7.93 -1.23 -0.79
C VAL A 50 8.03 -2.75 -0.85
N ALA A 51 8.13 -3.43 0.29
CA ALA A 51 8.23 -4.90 0.31
C ALA A 51 6.98 -5.57 -0.28
N VAL A 52 5.79 -5.03 0.02
CA VAL A 52 4.52 -5.50 -0.58
C VAL A 52 4.55 -5.29 -2.10
N ALA A 53 4.95 -4.11 -2.56
CA ALA A 53 5.05 -3.82 -4.00
C ALA A 53 6.08 -4.72 -4.72
N CYS A 54 7.20 -5.08 -4.08
CA CYS A 54 8.16 -6.03 -4.63
C CYS A 54 7.53 -7.41 -4.87
N ILE A 55 6.76 -7.95 -3.91
CA ILE A 55 6.08 -9.25 -4.07
C ILE A 55 5.11 -9.21 -5.27
N LEU A 56 4.35 -8.13 -5.41
CA LEU A 56 3.43 -7.97 -6.53
C LEU A 56 4.16 -7.77 -7.87
N ALA A 57 5.33 -7.13 -7.85
CA ALA A 57 6.16 -6.95 -9.03
C ALA A 57 6.81 -8.26 -9.49
N GLU A 58 7.16 -9.17 -8.57
CA GLU A 58 7.60 -10.53 -8.91
C GLU A 58 6.51 -11.32 -9.66
N MET A 59 5.24 -11.07 -9.33
CA MET A 59 4.07 -11.60 -10.04
C MET A 59 3.76 -10.86 -11.35
N LYS A 60 4.56 -9.83 -11.70
CA LYS A 60 4.40 -8.96 -12.87
C LYS A 60 3.02 -8.29 -12.97
N LEU A 61 2.46 -7.88 -11.82
CA LEU A 61 1.21 -7.12 -11.83
C LEU A 61 1.41 -5.72 -12.43
N ASP A 62 0.29 -5.14 -12.87
CA ASP A 62 0.24 -3.84 -13.53
C ASP A 62 0.64 -2.69 -12.60
N TYR A 63 1.02 -1.57 -13.20
CA TYR A 63 1.54 -0.41 -12.48
C TYR A 63 0.51 0.25 -11.55
N GLU A 64 -0.79 0.16 -11.82
CA GLU A 64 -1.83 0.72 -10.95
C GLU A 64 -1.94 -0.09 -9.66
N THR A 65 -1.89 -1.42 -9.78
CA THR A 65 -1.82 -2.34 -8.63
C THR A 65 -0.58 -2.08 -7.77
N LEU A 66 0.58 -1.87 -8.38
CA LEU A 66 1.81 -1.57 -7.63
C LEU A 66 1.76 -0.19 -6.95
N MET A 67 1.18 0.82 -7.60
CA MET A 67 0.96 2.13 -6.98
C MET A 67 0.02 2.00 -5.78
N ALA A 68 -1.07 1.26 -5.92
CA ALA A 68 -1.99 1.00 -4.81
C ALA A 68 -1.29 0.30 -3.64
N ALA A 69 -0.41 -0.67 -3.92
CA ALA A 69 0.40 -1.32 -2.87
C ALA A 69 1.36 -0.37 -2.16
N LEU A 70 1.98 0.58 -2.86
CA LEU A 70 2.82 1.61 -2.24
C LEU A 70 2.00 2.57 -1.35
N LEU A 71 0.73 2.81 -1.70
CA LEU A 71 -0.13 3.80 -1.07
C LEU A 71 -1.15 3.22 -0.07
N HIS A 72 -1.25 1.89 0.06
CA HIS A 72 -2.38 1.23 0.72
C HIS A 72 -2.63 1.67 2.18
N ASP A 73 -1.56 1.98 2.91
CA ASP A 73 -1.62 2.43 4.31
C ASP A 73 -1.66 3.96 4.44
N VAL A 74 -1.49 4.71 3.35
CA VAL A 74 -1.40 6.18 3.38
C VAL A 74 -2.71 6.81 3.86
N ILE A 75 -3.86 6.31 3.42
CA ILE A 75 -5.18 6.82 3.86
C ILE A 75 -5.51 6.38 5.29
N GLU A 76 -5.00 5.23 5.74
CA GLU A 76 -5.32 4.69 7.08
C GLU A 76 -4.45 5.30 8.18
N ASP A 77 -3.14 5.46 7.92
CA ASP A 77 -2.15 5.81 8.94
C ASP A 77 -1.65 7.27 8.85
N THR A 78 -2.17 8.06 7.90
CA THR A 78 -1.76 9.45 7.70
C THR A 78 -2.97 10.37 7.44
N PRO A 79 -2.81 11.70 7.50
CA PRO A 79 -3.91 12.65 7.22
C PRO A 79 -4.38 12.69 5.75
N ALA A 80 -3.74 11.95 4.85
CA ALA A 80 -4.11 11.92 3.44
C ALA A 80 -5.50 11.33 3.22
N THR A 81 -6.21 11.83 2.20
CA THR A 81 -7.59 11.46 1.91
C THR A 81 -7.72 10.74 0.56
N TYR A 82 -8.86 10.08 0.35
CA TYR A 82 -9.23 9.53 -0.95
C TYR A 82 -9.13 10.58 -2.07
N GLN A 83 -9.60 11.80 -1.80
CA GLN A 83 -9.59 12.90 -2.75
C GLN A 83 -8.16 13.30 -3.14
N ASP A 84 -7.21 13.26 -2.20
CA ASP A 84 -5.79 13.52 -2.51
C ASP A 84 -5.24 12.45 -3.46
N MET A 85 -5.57 11.17 -3.22
CA MET A 85 -5.16 10.06 -4.09
C MET A 85 -5.78 10.17 -5.48
N GLU A 86 -7.06 10.50 -5.57
CA GLU A 86 -7.76 10.68 -6.85
C GLU A 86 -7.16 11.83 -7.66
N GLN A 87 -6.82 12.95 -7.01
CA GLN A 87 -6.19 14.09 -7.69
C GLN A 87 -4.76 13.80 -8.16
N LEU A 88 -3.97 13.06 -7.38
CA LEU A 88 -2.56 12.79 -7.68
C LEU A 88 -2.38 11.64 -8.68
N PHE A 89 -3.19 10.58 -8.56
CA PHE A 89 -2.97 9.31 -9.26
C PHE A 89 -4.16 8.86 -10.11
N GLY A 90 -5.29 9.57 -10.03
CA GLY A 90 -6.50 9.24 -10.75
C GLY A 90 -7.41 8.29 -9.98
N LYS A 91 -8.66 8.24 -10.44
CA LYS A 91 -9.75 7.52 -9.77
C LYS A 91 -9.48 6.02 -9.58
N SER A 92 -8.96 5.33 -10.60
CA SER A 92 -8.68 3.89 -10.52
C SER A 92 -7.75 3.53 -9.36
N VAL A 93 -6.68 4.31 -9.16
CA VAL A 93 -5.72 4.07 -8.09
C VAL A 93 -6.34 4.37 -6.73
N ALA A 94 -7.10 5.46 -6.61
CA ALA A 94 -7.80 5.82 -5.37
C ALA A 94 -8.81 4.73 -4.95
N GLU A 95 -9.57 4.18 -5.90
CA GLU A 95 -10.50 3.07 -5.66
C GLU A 95 -9.78 1.80 -5.19
N LEU A 96 -8.61 1.47 -5.77
CA LEU A 96 -7.80 0.34 -5.33
C LEU A 96 -7.28 0.51 -3.90
N VAL A 97 -6.75 1.69 -3.58
CA VAL A 97 -6.24 2.01 -2.23
C VAL A 97 -7.36 1.90 -1.18
N GLU A 98 -8.54 2.49 -1.46
CA GLU A 98 -9.72 2.40 -0.59
C GLU A 98 -10.22 0.95 -0.48
N GLY A 99 -10.18 0.18 -1.57
CA GLY A 99 -10.54 -1.23 -1.59
C GLY A 99 -9.66 -2.09 -0.68
N CYS A 100 -8.34 -1.90 -0.73
CA CYS A 100 -7.38 -2.62 0.11
C CYS A 100 -7.64 -2.39 1.61
N ARG A 101 -7.88 -1.13 1.99
CA ARG A 101 -8.25 -0.74 3.35
C ARG A 101 -9.51 -1.45 3.85
N ASN A 102 -10.55 -1.50 3.02
CA ASN A 102 -11.83 -2.10 3.39
C ASN A 102 -11.76 -3.63 3.60
N LEU A 103 -10.88 -4.33 2.87
CA LEU A 103 -10.64 -5.77 3.06
C LEU A 103 -9.97 -6.06 4.42
N ILE A 104 -9.04 -5.20 4.84
CA ILE A 104 -8.39 -5.28 6.16
C ILE A 104 -9.42 -5.08 7.27
N ASN A 105 -10.29 -4.07 7.14
CA ASN A 105 -11.36 -3.76 8.09
C ASN A 105 -12.48 -4.81 8.15
N SER A 106 -12.79 -5.46 7.03
CA SER A 106 -13.78 -6.56 6.99
C SER A 106 -13.23 -7.82 7.67
N SER A 107 -11.92 -8.07 7.58
CA SER A 107 -11.25 -9.21 8.23
C SER A 107 -11.19 -9.07 9.75
N SER A 108 -11.02 -7.85 10.27
CA SER A 108 -11.05 -7.57 11.72
C SER A 108 -12.46 -7.66 12.31
N ALA A 109 -13.52 -7.40 11.52
CA ALA A 109 -14.91 -7.62 11.92
C ALA A 109 -15.27 -9.10 12.12
N ILE A 110 -14.63 -10.02 11.39
CA ILE A 110 -14.85 -11.48 11.52
C ILE A 110 -14.32 -12.00 12.87
N ARG A 111 -13.29 -11.37 13.44
CA ARG A 111 -12.68 -11.79 14.73
C ARG A 111 -13.56 -11.49 15.95
N LYS A 112 -14.58 -10.62 15.85
CA LYS A 112 -15.53 -10.32 16.95
C LYS A 112 -16.76 -11.24 17.01
N ARG A 113 -16.90 -12.23 16.13
CA ARG A 113 -17.94 -13.27 16.18
C ARG A 113 -17.41 -14.60 16.77
N ARG A 114 -16.93 -14.55 18.01
CA ARG A 114 -16.88 -15.75 18.88
C ARG A 114 -17.35 -15.36 20.28
N ARG A 115 -18.64 -15.50 20.54
CA ARG A 115 -19.14 -15.74 21.90
C ARG A 115 -19.39 -17.23 22.04
N PRO A 116 -18.63 -17.98 22.86
CA PRO A 116 -19.12 -19.25 23.35
C PRO A 116 -20.20 -18.94 24.40
N LYS A 117 -21.42 -19.40 24.17
CA LYS A 117 -22.37 -19.62 25.27
C LYS A 117 -22.70 -21.10 25.33
N THR A 118 -21.70 -21.90 25.64
CA THR A 118 -21.91 -23.16 26.34
C THR A 118 -21.92 -22.82 27.82
N PHE A 119 -23.09 -22.90 28.44
CA PHE A 119 -23.38 -23.43 29.78
C PHE A 119 -24.73 -22.90 30.26
N ALA A 120 -25.71 -23.80 30.39
CA ALA A 120 -26.47 -23.99 31.63
C ALA A 120 -27.42 -25.18 31.47
N ARG A 121 -27.09 -26.24 32.22
CA ARG A 121 -27.94 -27.32 32.78
C ARG A 121 -28.94 -28.03 31.89
#